data_AF-A0A511UZG4-F1
#
_entry.id   AF-A0A511UZG4-F1
#
_cell.length_a   1.000
_cell.length_b   1.000
_cell.length_c   1.000
_cell.angle_alpha   90.00
_cell.angle_beta   90.00
_cell.angle_gamma   90.00
#
_symmetry.space_group_name_H-M   'P 1'
#
loop_
_entity.id
_entity.type
_entity.pdbx_description
1 polymer ?
#
loop_
_entity_poly.entity_id
_entity_poly.type
_entity_poly.pdbx_seq_one_letter_code
_entity_poly.pdbx_strand_id
1 'polypeptide(L)'
;MPTFDQQNFFPVEKELGMSFKPQKELISFDDYRFNQITNLENLSDDEYDEIAESYIELTTYSSGSKLSGYPVFTQDDPRYKEQYQSYDILLFQIDSYDTPGIMWGDAGVANYFITSGDLKSRNLLNVLHDWDCH
;
A
#
# COMPACT_ATOMS: atom_id res chain seq x y z
N MET A 1 36.69 10.44 16.44
CA MET A 1 35.64 9.57 15.89
C MET A 1 35.61 8.30 16.72
N PRO A 2 34.43 7.80 17.14
CA PRO A 2 34.40 6.54 17.87
C PRO A 2 34.85 5.42 16.94
N THR A 3 35.72 4.55 17.45
CA THR A 3 36.15 3.32 16.79
C THR A 3 35.10 2.26 17.02
N PHE A 4 34.58 1.67 15.94
CA PHE A 4 33.61 0.58 15.99
C PHE A 4 34.38 -0.74 16.05
N ASP A 5 34.32 -1.44 17.18
CA ASP A 5 34.79 -2.82 17.29
C ASP A 5 33.93 -3.74 16.41
N GLN A 6 34.55 -4.81 15.88
CA GLN A 6 33.94 -5.80 14.95
C GLN A 6 32.74 -6.59 15.51
N GLN A 7 32.22 -6.22 16.70
CA GLN A 7 31.02 -6.80 17.31
C GLN A 7 29.79 -5.87 17.24
N ASN A 8 29.91 -4.67 16.67
CA ASN A 8 28.78 -3.76 16.49
C ASN A 8 28.10 -3.99 15.13
N PHE A 9 27.17 -4.94 15.07
CA PHE A 9 26.24 -5.05 13.95
C PHE A 9 25.29 -3.85 14.00
N PHE A 10 25.59 -2.82 13.20
CA PHE A 10 24.61 -1.78 12.93
C PHE A 10 23.50 -2.40 12.08
N PRO A 11 22.23 -2.39 12.52
CA PRO A 11 21.15 -3.11 11.85
C PRO A 11 20.76 -2.49 10.50
N VAL A 12 21.26 -1.29 10.20
CA VAL A 12 21.02 -0.61 8.94
C VAL A 12 22.24 -0.78 8.05
N GLU A 13 22.11 -1.65 7.05
CA GLU A 13 23.19 -1.91 6.09
C GLU A 13 23.27 -0.86 4.99
N LYS A 14 22.13 -0.22 4.67
CA LYS A 14 22.01 0.80 3.63
C LYS A 14 20.78 1.67 3.84
N GLU A 15 20.81 2.83 3.19
CA GLU A 15 19.68 3.74 3.06
C GLU A 15 19.24 3.78 1.59
N LEU A 16 17.94 3.84 1.36
CA LEU A 16 17.35 3.89 0.03
C LEU A 16 16.45 5.12 -0.08
N GLY A 17 16.51 5.79 -1.23
CA GLY A 17 15.64 6.91 -1.55
C GLY A 17 14.62 6.50 -2.60
N MET A 18 13.36 6.89 -2.40
CA MET A 18 12.32 6.72 -3.41
C MET A 18 12.23 7.96 -4.30
N SER A 19 12.06 7.75 -5.60
CA SER A 19 11.80 8.83 -6.57
C SER A 19 10.48 8.56 -7.27
N PHE A 20 9.58 9.54 -7.25
CA PHE A 20 8.24 9.39 -7.81
C PHE A 20 8.00 10.37 -8.94
N LYS A 21 7.13 9.97 -9.87
CA LYS A 21 6.54 10.85 -10.88
C LYS A 21 5.03 10.79 -10.74
N PRO A 22 4.30 11.90 -10.98
CA PRO A 22 2.86 11.86 -11.01
C PRO A 22 2.36 10.81 -12.02
N GLN A 23 1.46 9.95 -11.57
CA GLN A 23 0.84 8.91 -12.38
C GLN A 23 -0.68 8.93 -12.16
N LYS A 24 -1.41 8.31 -13.09
CA LYS A 24 -2.84 8.04 -12.95
C LYS A 24 -2.99 6.56 -12.63
N GLU A 25 -3.91 6.26 -11.73
CA GLU A 25 -4.14 4.92 -11.22
C GLU A 25 -5.65 4.71 -11.10
N LEU A 26 -6.09 3.48 -11.33
CA LEU A 26 -7.44 3.04 -11.00
C LEU A 26 -7.50 2.69 -9.51
N ILE A 27 -8.69 2.70 -8.91
CA ILE A 27 -8.81 2.20 -7.54
C ILE A 27 -8.45 0.72 -7.50
N SER A 28 -7.65 0.28 -6.53
CA SER A 28 -7.34 -1.14 -6.38
C SER A 28 -8.62 -1.93 -6.11
N PHE A 29 -8.70 -3.14 -6.66
CA PHE A 29 -9.85 -4.02 -6.46
C PHE A 29 -10.12 -4.31 -4.98
N ASP A 30 -9.04 -4.45 -4.19
CA ASP A 30 -9.12 -4.79 -2.76
C ASP A 30 -9.33 -3.56 -1.84
N ASP A 31 -9.33 -2.33 -2.38
CA ASP A 31 -9.56 -1.15 -1.54
C ASP A 31 -10.98 -1.17 -0.97
N TYR A 32 -11.13 -0.91 0.33
CA TYR A 32 -12.43 -0.95 1.01
C TYR A 32 -13.51 -0.03 0.40
N ARG A 33 -13.12 0.94 -0.43
CA ARG A 33 -14.01 1.88 -1.13
C ARG A 33 -14.34 1.44 -2.56
N PHE A 34 -13.78 0.33 -3.04
CA PHE A 34 -13.88 -0.11 -4.44
C PHE A 34 -15.33 -0.11 -4.91
N ASN A 35 -16.20 -0.87 -4.25
CA ASN A 35 -17.61 -0.95 -4.62
C ASN A 35 -18.34 0.39 -4.56
N GLN A 36 -18.07 1.19 -3.52
CA GLN A 36 -18.69 2.52 -3.35
C GLN A 36 -18.31 3.47 -4.50
N ILE A 37 -17.08 3.37 -5.02
CA ILE A 37 -16.56 4.25 -6.07
C ILE A 37 -16.99 3.75 -7.45
N THR A 38 -16.97 2.45 -7.68
CA THR A 38 -17.21 1.87 -9.01
C THR A 38 -18.68 1.54 -9.25
N ASN A 39 -19.46 1.31 -8.20
CA ASN A 39 -20.84 0.82 -8.22
C ASN A 39 -21.01 -0.53 -8.96
N LEU A 40 -19.94 -1.30 -9.15
CA LEU A 40 -19.97 -2.58 -9.88
C LEU A 40 -20.86 -3.62 -9.21
N GLU A 41 -21.05 -3.53 -7.88
CA GLU A 41 -21.97 -4.38 -7.12
C GLU A 41 -23.45 -4.27 -7.55
N ASN A 42 -23.81 -3.28 -8.37
CA ASN A 42 -25.18 -3.13 -8.90
C ASN A 42 -25.38 -3.85 -10.24
N LEU A 43 -24.34 -4.43 -10.82
CA LEU A 43 -24.43 -5.21 -12.05
C LEU A 43 -25.01 -6.60 -11.78
N SER A 44 -25.43 -7.30 -12.84
CA SER A 44 -25.73 -8.73 -12.71
C SER A 44 -24.45 -9.53 -12.43
N ASP A 45 -24.58 -10.71 -11.82
CA ASP A 45 -23.43 -11.57 -11.49
C ASP A 45 -22.55 -11.85 -12.74
N ASP A 46 -23.18 -12.15 -13.89
CA ASP A 46 -22.47 -12.41 -15.16
C ASP A 46 -21.67 -11.17 -15.64
N GLU A 47 -22.25 -9.97 -15.54
CA GLU A 47 -21.57 -8.71 -15.91
C GLU A 47 -20.46 -8.33 -14.93
N TYR A 48 -20.68 -8.59 -13.64
CA TYR A 48 -19.69 -8.36 -12.58
C TYR A 48 -18.46 -9.23 -12.80
N ASP A 49 -18.65 -10.53 -13.02
CA ASP A 49 -17.56 -11.49 -13.21
C ASP A 49 -16.72 -11.13 -14.45
N GLU A 50 -17.35 -10.77 -15.56
CA GLU A 50 -16.64 -10.35 -16.80
C GLU A 50 -15.77 -9.10 -16.56
N ILE A 51 -16.29 -8.12 -15.83
CA ILE A 51 -15.58 -6.87 -15.55
C ILE A 51 -14.50 -7.06 -14.49
N ALA A 52 -14.78 -7.84 -13.44
CA ALA A 52 -13.87 -8.03 -12.31
C ALA A 52 -12.52 -8.59 -12.75
N GLU A 53 -12.51 -9.63 -13.60
CA GLU A 53 -11.27 -10.21 -14.13
C GLU A 53 -10.45 -9.16 -14.91
N SER A 54 -11.09 -8.42 -15.80
CA SER A 54 -10.44 -7.37 -16.59
C SER A 54 -9.92 -6.23 -15.70
N TYR A 55 -10.66 -5.89 -14.64
CA TYR A 55 -10.28 -4.83 -13.69
C TYR A 55 -9.07 -5.24 -12.86
N ILE A 56 -9.05 -6.50 -12.37
CA ILE A 56 -7.91 -7.06 -11.65
C ILE A 56 -6.67 -7.06 -12.53
N GLU A 57 -6.78 -7.45 -13.80
CA GLU A 57 -5.64 -7.42 -14.73
C GLU A 57 -5.12 -5.99 -14.92
N LEU A 58 -6.00 -5.00 -15.10
CA LEU A 58 -5.62 -3.60 -15.25
C LEU A 58 -5.01 -3.00 -13.97
N THR A 59 -5.45 -3.47 -12.80
CA THR A 59 -4.94 -3.01 -11.50
C THR A 59 -3.76 -3.80 -11.00
N THR A 60 -3.40 -4.95 -11.58
CA THR A 60 -2.16 -5.67 -11.24
C THR A 60 -0.93 -4.79 -11.48
N TYR A 61 -1.01 -3.88 -12.47
CA TYR A 61 0.01 -2.85 -12.75
C TYR A 61 0.11 -1.74 -11.69
N SER A 62 -0.79 -1.70 -10.71
CA SER A 62 -0.72 -0.77 -9.57
C SER A 62 0.17 -1.26 -8.42
N SER A 63 0.78 -2.46 -8.57
CA SER A 63 1.84 -2.98 -7.71
C SER A 63 3.10 -2.09 -7.71
N GLY A 64 3.91 -2.23 -6.67
CA GLY A 64 5.12 -1.42 -6.46
C GLY A 64 5.01 -0.36 -5.38
N SER A 65 6.16 0.25 -5.09
CA SER A 65 6.30 1.32 -4.09
C SER A 65 5.86 2.65 -4.65
N LYS A 66 5.05 3.37 -3.88
CA LYS A 66 4.42 4.63 -4.31
C LYS A 66 4.19 5.56 -3.14
N LEU A 67 4.08 6.85 -3.47
CA LEU A 67 3.64 7.90 -2.56
C LEU A 67 2.21 8.26 -2.96
N SER A 68 1.26 8.05 -2.06
CA SER A 68 -0.17 8.16 -2.36
C SER A 68 -0.67 7.18 -3.43
N GLY A 69 -1.90 7.38 -3.90
CA GLY A 69 -2.63 6.44 -4.76
C GLY A 69 -3.52 5.49 -3.95
N TYR A 70 -3.83 4.34 -4.54
CA TYR A 70 -4.64 3.28 -3.93
C TYR A 70 -3.75 2.11 -3.50
N PRO A 71 -3.90 1.57 -2.28
CA PRO A 71 -3.01 0.53 -1.77
C PRO A 71 -3.20 -0.80 -2.51
N VAL A 72 -2.14 -1.59 -2.52
CA VAL A 72 -2.18 -3.00 -2.91
C VAL A 72 -1.99 -3.83 -1.64
N PHE A 73 -2.66 -4.98 -1.60
CA PHE A 73 -2.60 -5.96 -0.53
C PHE A 73 -2.39 -7.34 -1.16
N THR A 74 -1.73 -8.24 -0.45
CA THR A 74 -1.72 -9.67 -0.80
C THR A 74 -2.82 -10.45 -0.08
N GLN A 75 -3.39 -9.87 0.97
CA GLN A 75 -4.50 -10.37 1.78
C GLN A 75 -5.63 -9.33 1.78
N ASP A 76 -6.15 -8.94 2.96
CA ASP A 76 -7.32 -8.07 3.09
C ASP A 76 -6.94 -6.65 3.52
N ASP A 77 -7.62 -5.64 2.98
CA ASP A 77 -7.51 -4.26 3.44
C ASP A 77 -7.96 -4.13 4.91
N PRO A 78 -7.08 -3.74 5.85
CA PRO A 78 -7.45 -3.63 7.25
C PRO A 78 -8.58 -2.60 7.48
N ARG A 79 -8.74 -1.64 6.56
CA ARG A 79 -9.71 -0.54 6.66
C ARG A 79 -11.15 -0.96 6.42
N TYR A 80 -11.42 -2.21 6.04
CA TYR A 80 -12.78 -2.77 6.17
C TYR A 80 -13.29 -2.71 7.61
N LYS A 81 -12.40 -2.71 8.61
CA LYS A 81 -12.76 -2.50 10.03
C LYS A 81 -13.04 -1.02 10.27
N GLU A 82 -14.23 -0.69 10.78
CA GLU A 82 -14.69 0.69 11.02
C GLU A 82 -13.68 1.56 11.78
N GLN A 83 -12.97 0.99 12.76
CA GLN A 83 -11.95 1.70 13.55
C GLN A 83 -10.76 2.23 12.73
N TYR A 84 -10.55 1.72 11.52
CA TYR A 84 -9.44 2.09 10.63
C TYR A 84 -9.90 2.89 9.40
N GLN A 85 -11.20 3.04 9.16
CA GLN A 85 -11.72 3.77 7.98
C GLN A 85 -11.36 5.26 7.95
N SER A 86 -10.99 5.84 9.09
CA SER A 86 -10.52 7.24 9.16
C SER A 86 -9.11 7.43 8.56
N TYR A 87 -8.34 6.36 8.39
CA TYR A 87 -7.05 6.37 7.70
C TYR A 87 -7.27 6.20 6.18
N ASP A 88 -7.94 7.21 5.61
CA ASP A 88 -8.50 7.22 4.27
C ASP A 88 -7.47 7.48 3.15
N ILE A 89 -6.27 7.93 3.50
CA ILE A 89 -5.20 8.27 2.56
C ILE A 89 -4.05 7.28 2.71
N LEU A 90 -3.68 6.62 1.62
CA LEU A 90 -2.36 5.99 1.52
C LEU A 90 -1.31 7.11 1.56
N LEU A 91 -0.47 7.13 2.58
CA LEU A 91 0.67 8.06 2.66
C LEU A 91 1.77 7.55 1.73
N PHE A 92 2.21 6.30 1.92
CA PHE A 92 3.11 5.59 1.02
C PHE A 92 2.99 4.08 1.19
N GLN A 93 3.51 3.35 0.21
CA GLN A 93 3.59 1.90 0.16
C GLN A 93 5.00 1.48 -0.22
N ILE A 94 5.50 0.40 0.38
CA ILE A 94 6.77 -0.23 0.01
C ILE A 94 6.52 -1.69 -0.32
N ASP A 95 6.77 -2.05 -1.56
CA ASP A 95 6.69 -3.43 -2.04
C ASP A 95 7.97 -4.22 -1.71
N SER A 96 7.91 -5.54 -1.84
CA SER A 96 9.10 -6.38 -1.81
C SER A 96 9.91 -6.23 -3.11
N TYR A 97 11.23 -6.23 -2.99
CA TYR A 97 12.18 -6.14 -4.10
C TYR A 97 13.38 -7.04 -3.84
N ASP A 98 13.64 -8.01 -4.72
CA ASP A 98 14.88 -8.81 -4.70
C ASP A 98 16.13 -7.92 -4.75
N THR A 99 16.09 -6.87 -5.58
CA THR A 99 17.08 -5.80 -5.62
C THR A 99 16.36 -4.47 -5.49
N PRO A 100 16.60 -3.68 -4.43
CA PRO A 100 17.77 -3.71 -3.55
C PRO A 100 17.69 -4.68 -2.36
N GLY A 101 16.73 -5.59 -2.23
CA GLY A 101 16.64 -6.51 -1.10
C GLY A 101 15.76 -5.97 0.02
N ILE A 102 14.55 -5.55 -0.35
CA ILE A 102 13.46 -5.23 0.58
C ILE A 102 12.54 -6.45 0.56
N MET A 103 12.16 -6.99 1.72
CA MET A 103 11.32 -8.19 1.75
C MET A 103 10.36 -8.12 2.93
N TRP A 104 9.08 -8.33 2.65
CA TRP A 104 8.00 -8.43 3.62
C TRP A 104 7.48 -9.87 3.61
N GLY A 105 7.94 -10.71 4.54
CA GLY A 105 7.54 -12.12 4.59
C GLY A 105 7.85 -12.86 3.28
N ASP A 106 6.82 -13.49 2.69
CA ASP A 106 6.89 -14.16 1.40
C ASP A 106 6.47 -13.21 0.26
N ALA A 107 7.36 -12.26 -0.07
CA ALA A 107 7.18 -11.27 -1.14
C ALA A 107 5.90 -10.43 -1.05
N GLY A 108 5.61 -9.93 0.15
CA GLY A 108 4.47 -9.08 0.44
C GLY A 108 4.71 -7.59 0.29
N VAL A 109 3.82 -6.79 0.89
CA VAL A 109 3.79 -5.33 0.79
C VAL A 109 3.52 -4.69 2.15
N ALA A 110 4.08 -3.51 2.38
CA ALA A 110 3.76 -2.68 3.55
C ALA A 110 3.11 -1.36 3.14
N ASN A 111 2.06 -0.99 3.85
CA ASN A 111 1.26 0.20 3.60
C ASN A 111 1.26 1.11 4.83
N TYR A 112 1.29 2.42 4.59
CA TYR A 112 1.24 3.43 5.62
C TYR A 112 0.07 4.37 5.30
N PHE A 113 -0.94 4.41 6.16
CA PHE A 113 -2.14 5.20 5.97
C PHE A 113 -2.21 6.34 6.98
N ILE A 114 -2.77 7.46 6.55
CA ILE A 114 -2.93 8.67 7.36
C ILE A 114 -4.35 9.22 7.21
N THR A 115 -4.83 9.89 8.25
CA THR A 115 -6.11 10.61 8.15
C THR A 115 -5.95 11.88 7.31
N SER A 116 -7.00 12.23 6.57
CA SER A 116 -7.10 13.53 5.89
C SER A 116 -6.78 14.75 6.80
N GLY A 117 -7.13 14.70 8.09
CA GLY A 117 -6.88 15.78 9.05
C GLY A 117 -5.42 15.88 9.47
N ASP A 118 -4.79 14.75 9.76
CA ASP A 118 -3.38 14.67 10.15
C ASP A 118 -2.48 15.07 8.98
N LEU A 119 -2.78 14.64 7.75
CA LEU A 119 -2.03 15.06 6.58
C LEU A 119 -2.11 16.58 6.33
N LYS A 120 -3.30 17.18 6.44
CA LYS A 120 -3.49 18.64 6.29
C LYS A 120 -2.72 19.44 7.34
N SER A 121 -2.64 18.94 8.57
CA SER A 121 -1.89 19.56 9.67
C SER A 121 -0.41 19.20 9.69
N ARG A 122 0.06 18.35 8.75
CA ARG A 122 1.43 17.82 8.69
C ARG A 122 1.83 17.03 9.94
N ASN A 123 0.85 16.43 10.60
CA ASN A 123 1.05 15.58 11.75
C ASN A 123 1.30 14.13 11.29
N LEU A 124 2.55 13.68 11.27
CA LEU A 124 2.90 12.30 10.88
C LEU A 124 3.05 11.36 12.09
N LEU A 125 2.61 11.76 13.28
CA LEU A 125 2.72 10.95 14.50
C LEU A 125 1.63 9.87 14.61
N ASN A 126 0.56 10.00 13.82
CA ASN A 126 -0.58 9.10 13.84
C ASN A 126 -0.78 8.48 12.45
N VAL A 127 -0.09 7.37 12.21
CA VAL A 127 -0.10 6.64 10.93
C VAL A 127 -0.46 5.19 11.23
N LEU A 128 -1.42 4.65 10.48
CA LEU A 128 -1.71 3.22 10.49
C LEU A 128 -0.69 2.54 9.60
N HIS A 129 0.10 1.64 10.18
CA HIS A 129 1.00 0.76 9.45
C HIS A 129 0.40 -0.63 9.38
N ASP A 130 0.41 -1.20 8.19
CA ASP A 130 0.01 -2.58 7.93
C ASP A 130 0.99 -3.22 6.96
N TRP A 131 1.14 -4.54 7.04
CA TRP A 131 1.88 -5.31 6.05
C TRP A 131 1.30 -6.72 5.98
N ASP A 132 1.27 -7.27 4.78
CA ASP A 132 0.86 -8.64 4.51
C ASP A 132 1.84 -9.30 3.54
N CYS A 133 1.71 -10.63 3.37
CA CYS A 133 2.43 -11.39 2.37
C CYS A 133 1.56 -12.54 1.84
N HIS A 134 2.04 -13.20 0.78
CA HIS A 134 1.37 -14.35 0.17
C HIS A 134 1.31 -15.57 1.11
#